data_AF-A0A945YDX6-F1
#
_entry.id   AF-A0A945YDX6-F1
#
_cell.length_a   1.000
_cell.length_b   1.000
_cell.length_c   1.000
_cell.angle_alpha   90.00
_cell.angle_beta   90.00
_cell.angle_gamma   90.00
#
_symmetry.space_group_name_H-M   'P 1'
#
loop_
_entity.id
_entity.type
_entity.pdbx_description
1 polymer ?
#
loop_
_entity_poly.entity_id
_entity_poly.type
_entity_poly.pdbx_seq_one_letter_code
_entity_poly.pdbx_strand_id
1 'polypeptide(L)'
;MASAKSKLLISVGVLVAVAAVGVVGVIIVSKTLESAVTKGVNTFAPQITGTTVTLESASISPLSGSGSLTGLVIGNPEGWSDNNLASLGSIHLDVAPMSLLGDTIVIEDMIIEAPEFRYETKLVASNVKDLLKNIEKIAGAATEDDAEESDSAEKRIAIKRFILRNGKVSIGTGDAAVTVPLPDLELNDLGSPEKGLTPVQLAGAVSKEIVGDIIGAAVKGLTTMGGTSGASALEGVKDVGGAIKGLFGGKKDKDEPKD
;
A
#
# COMPACT_ATOMS: atom_id res chain seq x y z
N MET A 1 -24.61 46.48 37.63
CA MET A 1 -24.80 45.08 37.16
C MET A 1 -25.06 44.95 35.64
N ALA A 2 -25.62 45.95 34.94
CA ALA A 2 -25.90 45.87 33.50
C ALA A 2 -24.64 45.74 32.61
N SER A 3 -23.54 46.44 32.93
CA SER A 3 -22.29 46.42 32.14
C SER A 3 -21.59 45.05 32.11
N ALA A 4 -21.67 44.27 33.20
CA ALA A 4 -21.03 42.95 33.28
C ALA A 4 -21.75 41.89 32.43
N LYS A 5 -23.09 41.97 32.34
CA LYS A 5 -23.90 41.05 31.53
C LYS A 5 -23.66 41.25 30.03
N SER A 6 -23.57 42.49 29.56
CA SER A 6 -23.27 42.78 28.15
C SER A 6 -21.86 42.36 27.72
N LYS A 7 -20.85 42.54 28.59
CA LYS A 7 -19.48 42.06 28.33
C LYS A 7 -19.41 40.52 28.27
N LEU A 8 -20.14 39.84 29.14
CA LEU A 8 -20.25 38.38 29.16
C LEU A 8 -20.91 37.83 27.89
N LEU A 9 -22.00 38.45 27.42
CA LEU A 9 -22.70 38.05 26.20
C LEU A 9 -21.83 38.23 24.94
N ILE A 10 -21.06 39.33 24.88
CA ILE A 10 -20.12 39.56 23.77
C ILE A 10 -18.99 38.53 23.81
N SER A 11 -18.41 38.23 24.98
CA SER A 11 -17.35 37.21 25.09
C SER A 11 -17.83 35.80 24.74
N VAL A 12 -19.05 35.45 25.14
CA VAL A 12 -19.65 34.15 24.77
C VAL A 12 -19.95 34.11 23.27
N GLY A 13 -20.47 35.20 22.69
CA GLY A 13 -20.71 35.31 21.25
C GLY A 13 -19.43 35.16 20.43
N VAL A 14 -18.33 35.79 20.85
CA VAL A 14 -17.02 35.65 20.21
C VAL A 14 -16.49 34.21 20.32
N LEU A 15 -16.61 33.58 21.50
CA LEU A 15 -16.18 32.20 21.69
C LEU A 15 -16.95 31.22 20.80
N VAL A 16 -18.26 31.37 20.70
CA VAL A 16 -19.12 30.55 19.83
C VAL A 16 -18.78 30.78 18.36
N ALA A 17 -18.53 32.02 17.95
CA ALA A 17 -18.11 32.33 16.58
C ALA A 17 -16.77 31.69 16.23
N VAL A 18 -15.78 31.75 17.13
CA VAL A 18 -14.47 31.11 16.95
C VAL A 18 -14.61 29.59 16.88
N ALA A 19 -15.42 28.99 17.74
CA ALA A 19 -15.71 27.55 17.71
C ALA A 19 -16.37 27.14 16.38
N ALA A 20 -17.34 27.91 15.89
CA ALA A 20 -18.01 27.66 14.62
C ALA A 20 -17.04 27.74 13.43
N VAL A 21 -16.15 28.75 13.41
CA VAL A 21 -15.08 28.85 12.39
C VAL A 21 -14.12 27.66 12.47
N GLY A 22 -13.74 27.24 13.68
CA GLY A 22 -12.91 26.05 13.87
C GLY A 22 -13.56 24.78 13.31
N VAL A 23 -14.85 24.57 13.57
CA VAL A 23 -15.61 23.42 13.03
C VAL A 23 -15.67 23.47 11.51
N VAL A 24 -15.98 24.63 10.92
CA VAL A 24 -16.00 24.80 9.46
C VAL A 24 -14.61 24.52 8.87
N GLY A 25 -13.54 24.98 9.53
CA GLY A 25 -12.16 24.71 9.13
C GLY A 25 -11.84 23.21 9.09
N VAL A 26 -12.20 22.46 10.14
CA VAL A 26 -11.99 21.01 10.20
C VAL A 26 -12.74 20.29 9.06
N ILE A 27 -13.97 20.69 8.75
CA ILE A 27 -14.76 20.11 7.66
C ILE A 27 -14.08 20.34 6.30
N ILE A 28 -13.61 21.55 6.03
CA ILE A 28 -12.93 21.89 4.76
C ILE A 28 -11.64 21.09 4.61
N VAL A 29 -10.82 21.01 5.67
CA VAL A 29 -9.56 20.25 5.64
C VAL A 29 -9.84 18.78 5.39
N SER A 30 -10.82 18.19 6.11
CA SER A 30 -11.19 16.78 5.92
C SER A 30 -11.55 16.50 4.47
N LYS A 31 -12.49 17.24 3.88
CA LYS A 31 -12.89 17.08 2.46
C LYS A 31 -11.72 17.25 1.48
N THR A 32 -10.79 18.13 1.79
CA THR A 32 -9.60 18.35 0.96
C THR A 32 -8.67 17.14 1.00
N LEU A 33 -8.44 16.56 2.18
CA LEU A 33 -7.65 15.33 2.35
C LEU A 33 -8.28 14.14 1.63
N GLU A 34 -9.60 13.96 1.77
CA GLU A 34 -10.36 12.92 1.08
C GLU A 34 -10.18 13.00 -0.44
N SER A 35 -10.37 14.21 -1.01
CA SER A 35 -10.16 14.41 -2.44
C SER A 35 -8.70 14.25 -2.85
N ALA A 36 -7.74 14.69 -2.03
CA ALA A 36 -6.32 14.60 -2.34
C ALA A 36 -5.85 13.15 -2.38
N VAL A 37 -6.21 12.34 -1.39
CA VAL A 37 -5.85 10.92 -1.34
C VAL A 37 -6.52 10.15 -2.47
N THR A 38 -7.82 10.33 -2.67
CA THR A 38 -8.56 9.63 -3.74
C THR A 38 -7.97 9.95 -5.12
N LYS A 39 -7.74 11.23 -5.42
CA LYS A 39 -7.11 11.63 -6.69
C LYS A 39 -5.67 11.18 -6.80
N GLY A 40 -4.90 11.28 -5.72
CA GLY A 40 -3.50 10.87 -5.68
C GLY A 40 -3.34 9.39 -6.02
N VAL A 41 -4.11 8.53 -5.34
CA VAL A 41 -4.11 7.08 -5.63
C VAL A 41 -4.54 6.83 -7.08
N ASN A 42 -5.64 7.42 -7.54
CA ASN A 42 -6.14 7.24 -8.91
C ASN A 42 -5.23 7.80 -10.01
N THR A 43 -4.27 8.66 -9.67
CA THR A 43 -3.35 9.29 -10.64
C THR A 43 -1.99 8.60 -10.64
N PHE A 44 -1.41 8.37 -9.46
CA PHE A 44 -0.04 7.89 -9.33
C PHE A 44 0.05 6.36 -9.24
N ALA A 45 -0.90 5.69 -8.59
CA ALA A 45 -0.83 4.23 -8.48
C ALA A 45 -0.90 3.50 -9.83
N PRO A 46 -1.67 3.96 -10.84
CA PRO A 46 -1.60 3.38 -12.19
C PRO A 46 -0.23 3.51 -12.84
N GLN A 47 0.47 4.63 -12.60
CA GLN A 47 1.81 4.87 -13.14
C GLN A 47 2.86 3.96 -12.49
N ILE A 48 2.74 3.73 -11.17
CA ILE A 48 3.64 2.86 -10.41
C ILE A 48 3.41 1.38 -10.77
N THR A 49 2.15 0.96 -10.84
CA THR A 49 1.78 -0.44 -11.07
C THR A 49 1.81 -0.85 -12.54
N GLY A 50 1.72 0.11 -13.47
CA GLY A 50 1.51 -0.17 -14.88
C GLY A 50 0.17 -0.85 -15.16
N THR A 51 -0.82 -0.67 -14.29
CA THR A 51 -2.16 -1.28 -14.39
C THR A 51 -3.24 -0.24 -14.08
N THR A 52 -4.51 -0.60 -14.29
CA THR A 52 -5.60 0.25 -13.78
C THR A 52 -5.63 0.17 -12.26
N VAL A 53 -5.73 1.32 -11.59
CA VAL A 53 -5.94 1.38 -10.14
C VAL A 53 -7.04 2.38 -9.87
N THR A 54 -8.03 1.96 -9.10
CA THR A 54 -9.13 2.83 -8.67
C THR A 54 -9.33 2.73 -7.18
N LEU A 55 -9.50 3.87 -6.53
CA LEU A 55 -9.93 4.05 -5.16
C LEU A 55 -11.27 4.79 -5.19
N GLU A 56 -12.28 4.20 -4.57
CA GLU A 56 -13.62 4.78 -4.52
C GLU A 56 -13.69 5.96 -3.53
N SER A 57 -13.19 5.75 -2.31
CA SER A 57 -13.25 6.79 -1.28
C SER A 57 -12.10 6.73 -0.29
N ALA A 58 -11.79 7.90 0.26
CA ALA A 58 -10.95 8.09 1.43
C ALA A 58 -11.73 8.92 2.44
N SER A 59 -11.56 8.63 3.72
CA SER A 59 -12.00 9.48 4.84
C SER A 59 -10.86 9.66 5.81
N ILE A 60 -10.54 10.89 6.18
CA ILE A 60 -9.43 11.21 7.09
C ILE A 60 -9.86 12.30 8.06
N SER A 61 -9.68 12.05 9.35
CA SER A 61 -9.89 13.02 10.41
C SER A 61 -8.59 13.78 10.67
N PRO A 62 -8.49 15.08 10.32
CA PRO A 62 -7.25 15.84 10.52
C PRO A 62 -6.93 16.11 11.99
N LEU A 63 -7.90 15.94 12.91
CA LEU A 63 -7.71 16.13 14.34
C LEU A 63 -7.17 14.88 15.02
N SER A 64 -7.76 13.73 14.71
CA SER A 64 -7.41 12.46 15.37
C SER A 64 -6.35 11.68 14.61
N GLY A 65 -6.18 11.92 13.30
CA GLY A 65 -5.28 11.14 12.46
C GLY A 65 -5.90 9.88 11.88
N SER A 66 -7.05 9.45 12.41
CA SER A 66 -7.74 8.26 11.93
C SER A 66 -8.22 8.45 10.51
N GLY A 67 -8.00 7.46 9.66
CA GLY A 67 -8.54 7.43 8.31
C GLY A 67 -8.94 6.04 7.85
N SER A 68 -9.70 6.00 6.76
CA SER A 68 -10.10 4.77 6.08
C SER A 68 -10.11 4.97 4.57
N LEU A 69 -9.61 3.99 3.82
CA LEU A 69 -9.75 3.90 2.37
C LEU A 69 -10.63 2.70 2.02
N THR A 70 -11.52 2.85 1.05
CA THR A 70 -12.43 1.78 0.62
C THR A 70 -12.51 1.68 -0.89
N GLY A 71 -12.77 0.48 -1.39
CA GLY A 71 -12.97 0.24 -2.82
C GLY A 71 -11.68 0.40 -3.63
N LEU A 72 -10.52 0.05 -3.04
CA LEU A 72 -9.26 0.01 -3.77
C LEU A 72 -9.21 -1.26 -4.62
N VAL A 73 -9.09 -1.08 -5.92
CA VAL A 73 -9.06 -2.15 -6.92
C VAL A 73 -7.85 -1.95 -7.82
N ILE A 74 -7.13 -3.05 -8.07
CA ILE A 74 -5.97 -3.10 -8.95
C ILE A 74 -6.29 -4.07 -10.09
N GLY A 75 -6.22 -3.58 -11.32
CA GLY A 75 -6.39 -4.37 -12.52
C GLY A 75 -5.22 -5.33 -12.76
N ASN A 76 -5.42 -6.25 -13.68
CA ASN A 76 -4.34 -7.13 -14.11
C ASN A 76 -3.35 -6.37 -15.03
N PRO A 77 -2.04 -6.72 -14.97
CA PRO A 77 -1.07 -6.26 -15.97
C PRO A 77 -1.43 -6.75 -17.38
N GLU A 78 -0.88 -6.07 -18.38
CA GLU A 78 -1.09 -6.44 -19.78
C GLU A 78 -0.72 -7.91 -20.05
N GLY A 79 -1.55 -8.60 -20.83
CA GLY A 79 -1.36 -10.00 -21.17
C GLY A 79 -1.96 -11.00 -20.17
N TRP A 80 -2.61 -10.55 -19.11
CA TRP A 80 -3.40 -11.36 -18.17
C TRP A 80 -4.90 -11.17 -18.40
N SER A 81 -5.76 -11.90 -17.69
CA SER A 81 -7.21 -11.77 -17.88
C SER A 81 -7.73 -10.36 -17.52
N ASP A 82 -8.88 -9.96 -18.07
CA ASP A 82 -9.50 -8.65 -17.79
C ASP A 82 -10.09 -8.53 -16.36
N ASN A 83 -9.90 -9.54 -15.52
CA ASN A 83 -10.33 -9.49 -14.11
C ASN A 83 -9.39 -8.59 -13.29
N ASN A 84 -9.89 -8.14 -12.13
CA ASN A 84 -9.06 -7.43 -11.16
C ASN A 84 -8.07 -8.40 -10.49
N LEU A 85 -6.79 -8.02 -10.49
CA LEU A 85 -5.71 -8.72 -9.78
C LEU A 85 -5.92 -8.63 -8.27
N ALA A 86 -6.29 -7.46 -7.76
CA ALA A 86 -6.55 -7.27 -6.34
C ALA A 86 -7.79 -6.40 -6.10
N SER A 87 -8.51 -6.72 -5.02
CA SER A 87 -9.48 -5.83 -4.39
C SER A 87 -9.20 -5.81 -2.90
N LEU A 88 -8.90 -4.63 -2.39
CA LEU A 88 -8.58 -4.41 -0.97
C LEU A 88 -9.87 -3.91 -0.32
N GLY A 89 -10.38 -4.66 0.67
CA GLY A 89 -11.67 -4.41 1.31
C GLY A 89 -11.70 -3.04 2.00
N SER A 90 -11.29 -3.00 3.27
CA SER A 90 -11.09 -1.77 4.02
C SER A 90 -9.62 -1.59 4.39
N ILE A 91 -9.12 -0.38 4.23
CA ILE A 91 -7.79 0.01 4.69
C ILE A 91 -7.99 1.00 5.83
N HIS A 92 -7.54 0.67 7.03
CA HIS A 92 -7.55 1.56 8.18
C HIS A 92 -6.18 2.21 8.35
N LEU A 93 -6.19 3.50 8.65
CA LEU A 93 -4.99 4.31 8.83
C LEU A 93 -5.06 5.03 10.18
N ASP A 94 -3.96 5.04 10.91
CA ASP A 94 -3.70 5.97 12.00
C ASP A 94 -2.49 6.82 11.63
N VAL A 95 -2.72 8.09 11.34
CA VAL A 95 -1.68 9.02 10.87
C VAL A 95 -1.38 10.02 11.97
N ALA A 96 -0.11 10.21 12.31
CA ALA A 96 0.28 11.27 13.24
C ALA A 96 -0.12 12.65 12.67
N PRO A 97 -1.10 13.38 13.23
CA PRO A 97 -1.70 14.52 12.54
C PRO A 97 -0.72 15.64 12.19
N MET A 98 0.24 15.91 13.08
CA MET A 98 1.26 16.95 12.87
C MET A 98 2.24 16.61 11.74
N SER A 99 2.38 15.32 11.39
CA SER A 99 3.26 14.88 10.31
C SER A 99 2.74 15.29 8.93
N LEU A 100 1.42 15.50 8.78
CA LEU A 100 0.79 15.94 7.52
C LEU A 100 1.30 17.32 7.04
N LEU A 101 1.82 18.12 7.96
CA LEU A 101 2.40 19.44 7.67
C LEU A 101 3.89 19.37 7.34
N GLY A 102 4.57 18.30 7.76
CA GLY A 102 6.01 18.09 7.56
C GLY A 102 6.31 17.36 6.26
N ASP A 103 7.60 17.15 5.98
CA ASP A 103 8.06 16.48 4.74
C ASP A 103 7.83 14.97 4.76
N THR A 104 7.78 14.37 5.94
CA THR A 104 7.48 12.95 6.14
C THR A 104 6.13 12.78 6.83
N ILE A 105 5.21 12.11 6.15
CA ILE A 105 3.94 11.64 6.72
C ILE A 105 4.24 10.37 7.52
N VAL A 106 3.85 10.37 8.80
CA VAL A 106 4.04 9.22 9.69
C VAL A 106 2.71 8.54 9.91
N ILE A 107 2.63 7.29 9.46
CA ILE A 107 1.51 6.39 9.68
C ILE A 107 1.91 5.46 10.83
N GLU A 108 1.23 5.61 11.96
CA GLU A 108 1.41 4.77 13.14
C GLU A 108 0.94 3.34 12.85
N ASP A 109 -0.25 3.21 12.24
CA ASP A 109 -0.86 1.94 11.89
C ASP A 109 -1.51 1.97 10.50
N MET A 110 -1.23 0.97 9.68
CA MET A 110 -1.92 0.70 8.42
C MET A 110 -2.42 -0.74 8.41
N ILE A 111 -3.73 -0.94 8.35
CA ILE A 111 -4.34 -2.28 8.40
C ILE A 111 -5.18 -2.48 7.15
N ILE A 112 -4.82 -3.46 6.32
CA ILE A 112 -5.61 -3.93 5.18
C ILE A 112 -6.41 -5.15 5.61
N GLU A 113 -7.74 -5.00 5.61
CA GLU A 113 -8.68 -6.02 6.04
C GLU A 113 -9.24 -6.77 4.82
N ALA A 114 -9.21 -8.10 4.90
CA ALA A 114 -9.84 -9.02 3.96
C ALA A 114 -9.55 -8.73 2.48
N PRO A 115 -8.27 -8.57 2.07
CA PRO A 115 -7.96 -8.39 0.66
C PRO A 115 -8.21 -9.67 -0.15
N GLU A 116 -8.68 -9.49 -1.38
CA GLU A 116 -8.85 -10.55 -2.34
C GLU A 116 -7.85 -10.40 -3.47
N PHE A 117 -7.03 -11.43 -3.69
CA PHE A 117 -6.08 -11.48 -4.81
C PHE A 117 -6.49 -12.56 -5.81
N ARG A 118 -6.23 -12.32 -7.09
CA ARG A 118 -6.29 -13.32 -8.15
C ARG A 118 -4.88 -13.63 -8.62
N TYR A 119 -4.49 -14.89 -8.49
CA TYR A 119 -3.21 -15.40 -8.92
C TYR A 119 -3.38 -16.22 -10.20
N GLU A 120 -2.87 -15.67 -11.30
CA GLU A 120 -2.86 -16.31 -12.61
C GLU A 120 -1.43 -16.72 -12.96
N THR A 121 -1.28 -17.92 -13.54
CA THR A 121 0.02 -18.43 -13.96
C THR A 121 -0.01 -18.88 -15.42
N LYS A 122 1.14 -18.68 -16.07
CA LYS A 122 1.52 -19.29 -17.33
C LYS A 122 2.75 -20.16 -17.05
N LEU A 123 3.25 -20.85 -18.07
CA LEU A 123 4.36 -21.82 -17.96
C LEU A 123 5.57 -21.28 -17.16
N VAL A 124 5.94 -20.01 -17.33
CA VAL A 124 7.11 -19.39 -16.66
C VAL A 124 6.82 -17.98 -16.10
N ALA A 125 5.54 -17.59 -16.01
CA ALA A 125 5.15 -16.23 -15.63
C ALA A 125 3.91 -16.24 -14.73
N SER A 126 3.70 -15.18 -13.97
CA SER A 126 2.48 -14.98 -13.18
C SER A 126 2.15 -13.50 -13.08
N ASN A 127 0.86 -13.16 -13.07
CA ASN A 127 0.38 -11.79 -13.04
C ASN A 127 0.97 -10.97 -11.88
N VAL A 128 1.04 -11.54 -10.69
CA VAL A 128 1.61 -10.87 -9.50
C VAL A 128 3.12 -10.63 -9.59
N LYS A 129 3.86 -11.47 -10.33
CA LYS A 129 5.30 -11.24 -10.59
C LYS A 129 5.48 -10.15 -11.64
N ASP A 130 4.63 -10.09 -12.65
CA ASP A 130 4.70 -9.04 -13.68
C ASP A 130 4.27 -7.68 -13.11
N LEU A 131 3.29 -7.66 -12.20
CA LEU A 131 2.96 -6.47 -11.39
C LEU A 131 4.19 -6.01 -10.58
N LEU A 132 4.86 -6.92 -9.86
CA LEU A 132 6.05 -6.59 -9.08
C LEU A 132 7.16 -6.01 -9.96
N LYS A 133 7.42 -6.61 -11.14
CA LYS A 133 8.41 -6.08 -12.09
C LYS A 133 8.07 -4.67 -12.57
N ASN A 134 6.79 -4.36 -12.82
CA ASN A 134 6.38 -3.00 -13.20
C ASN A 134 6.74 -2.01 -12.09
N ILE A 135 6.41 -2.35 -10.84
CA ILE A 135 6.71 -1.51 -9.67
C ILE A 135 8.22 -1.33 -9.50
N GLU A 136 9.00 -2.41 -9.59
CA GLU A 136 10.46 -2.39 -9.47
C GLU A 136 11.12 -1.59 -10.60
N LYS A 137 10.59 -1.65 -11.82
CA LYS A 137 11.08 -0.87 -12.96
C LYS A 137 10.96 0.64 -12.69
N ILE A 138 9.82 1.08 -12.15
CA ILE A 138 9.62 2.49 -11.78
C ILE A 138 10.52 2.86 -10.60
N ALA A 139 10.64 1.98 -9.60
CA ALA A 139 11.51 2.21 -8.44
C ALA A 139 13.00 2.35 -8.83
N GLY A 140 13.47 1.56 -9.80
CA GLY A 140 14.84 1.64 -10.33
C GLY A 140 15.07 2.88 -11.20
N ALA A 141 14.10 3.24 -12.06
CA ALA A 141 14.19 4.44 -12.89
C ALA A 141 14.25 5.74 -12.05
N ALA A 142 13.56 5.78 -10.90
CA ALA A 142 13.60 6.90 -9.96
C ALA A 142 14.97 7.10 -9.27
N THR A 143 15.94 6.20 -9.47
CA THR A 143 17.30 6.32 -8.90
C THR A 143 18.36 6.83 -9.88
N GLU A 144 18.06 6.95 -11.17
CA GLU A 144 19.09 7.28 -12.18
C GLU A 144 18.97 8.69 -12.80
N ASP A 145 17.83 9.40 -12.77
CA ASP A 145 17.69 10.68 -13.51
C ASP A 145 16.91 11.84 -12.81
N ASP A 146 16.44 11.69 -11.55
CA ASP A 146 15.54 12.70 -10.92
C ASP A 146 16.16 13.42 -9.70
N ALA A 147 17.49 13.45 -9.60
CA ALA A 147 18.19 14.22 -8.57
C ALA A 147 18.36 15.71 -8.92
N GLU A 148 18.06 16.12 -10.16
CA GLU A 148 18.23 17.49 -10.65
C GLU A 148 17.01 17.94 -11.48
N GLU A 149 15.86 18.19 -10.83
CA GLU A 149 14.77 19.11 -11.24
C GLU A 149 13.40 18.71 -10.65
N SER A 150 13.29 18.58 -9.32
CA SER A 150 12.01 18.84 -8.66
C SER A 150 12.21 19.67 -7.38
N ASP A 151 12.02 20.98 -7.53
CA ASP A 151 11.97 21.96 -6.44
C ASP A 151 10.65 21.88 -5.63
N SER A 152 10.01 20.70 -5.64
CA SER A 152 8.86 20.36 -4.81
C SER A 152 9.31 19.30 -3.82
N ALA A 153 9.31 19.64 -2.52
CA ALA A 153 9.56 18.69 -1.45
C ALA A 153 8.65 17.45 -1.61
N GLU A 154 9.20 16.37 -2.17
CA GLU A 154 8.48 15.11 -2.36
C GLU A 154 8.09 14.58 -0.97
N LYS A 155 6.78 14.51 -0.70
CA LYS A 155 6.30 13.99 0.59
C LYS A 155 6.72 12.54 0.72
N ARG A 156 7.41 12.24 1.81
CA ARG A 156 7.88 10.90 2.17
C ARG A 156 6.89 10.26 3.14
N ILE A 157 6.94 8.94 3.23
CA ILE A 157 6.01 8.17 4.06
C ILE A 157 6.83 7.23 4.96
N ALA A 158 6.52 7.24 6.25
CA ALA A 158 7.00 6.24 7.19
C ALA A 158 5.79 5.48 7.75
N ILE A 159 5.85 4.14 7.79
CA ILE A 159 4.82 3.31 8.42
C ILE A 159 5.45 2.54 9.58
N LYS A 160 4.98 2.78 10.80
CA LYS A 160 5.50 2.03 11.97
C LYS A 160 5.01 0.60 11.99
N ARG A 161 3.72 0.38 11.73
CA ARG A 161 3.15 -0.97 11.63
C ARG A 161 2.19 -1.08 10.45
N PHE A 162 2.46 -2.06 9.60
CA PHE A 162 1.62 -2.47 8.49
C PHE A 162 1.11 -3.88 8.74
N ILE A 163 -0.19 -4.08 8.63
CA ILE A 163 -0.84 -5.38 8.80
C ILE A 163 -1.71 -5.64 7.58
N LEU A 164 -1.57 -6.83 6.99
CA LEU A 164 -2.50 -7.39 6.04
C LEU A 164 -3.05 -8.67 6.63
N ARG A 165 -4.37 -8.77 6.79
CA ARG A 165 -4.98 -9.93 7.45
C ARG A 165 -6.29 -10.37 6.84
N ASN A 166 -6.68 -11.61 7.15
CA ASN A 166 -7.92 -12.23 6.66
C ASN A 166 -8.01 -12.27 5.12
N GLY A 167 -6.86 -12.24 4.44
CA GLY A 167 -6.79 -12.23 2.99
C GLY A 167 -7.09 -13.58 2.36
N LYS A 168 -7.40 -13.57 1.06
CA LYS A 168 -7.54 -14.78 0.26
C LYS A 168 -6.95 -14.61 -1.13
N VAL A 169 -6.52 -15.74 -1.71
CA VAL A 169 -5.99 -15.82 -3.05
C VAL A 169 -6.84 -16.80 -3.85
N SER A 170 -7.42 -16.35 -4.96
CA SER A 170 -8.05 -17.19 -5.96
C SER A 170 -7.04 -17.56 -7.03
N ILE A 171 -6.77 -18.85 -7.18
CA ILE A 171 -5.75 -19.41 -8.08
C ILE A 171 -6.44 -19.90 -9.34
N GLY A 172 -6.01 -19.41 -10.51
CA GLY A 172 -6.62 -19.73 -11.80
C GLY A 172 -7.78 -18.82 -12.18
N THR A 173 -8.47 -19.15 -13.28
CA THR A 173 -9.54 -18.33 -13.87
C THR A 173 -10.82 -19.14 -14.08
N GLY A 174 -11.97 -18.46 -14.09
CA GLY A 174 -13.28 -19.08 -14.30
C GLY A 174 -13.74 -20.01 -13.17
N ASP A 175 -14.65 -20.92 -13.48
CA ASP A 175 -15.30 -21.82 -12.50
C ASP A 175 -14.35 -22.85 -11.86
N ALA A 176 -13.18 -23.05 -12.46
CA ALA A 176 -12.13 -23.94 -11.94
C ALA A 176 -11.17 -23.23 -10.96
N ALA A 177 -11.36 -21.92 -10.72
CA ALA A 177 -10.51 -21.18 -9.80
C ALA A 177 -10.67 -21.70 -8.37
N VAL A 178 -9.56 -21.88 -7.66
CA VAL A 178 -9.59 -22.32 -6.27
C VAL A 178 -9.14 -21.22 -5.34
N THR A 179 -9.95 -20.92 -4.34
CA THR A 179 -9.64 -19.93 -3.32
C THR A 179 -8.97 -20.58 -2.11
N VAL A 180 -7.85 -19.98 -1.68
CA VAL A 180 -7.10 -20.38 -0.49
C VAL A 180 -6.91 -19.19 0.44
N PRO A 181 -6.82 -19.40 1.77
CA PRO A 181 -6.51 -18.31 2.69
C PRO A 181 -5.07 -17.83 2.46
N LEU A 182 -4.89 -16.52 2.52
CA LEU A 182 -3.59 -15.85 2.57
C LEU A 182 -3.19 -15.72 4.05
N PRO A 183 -1.94 -16.06 4.44
CA PRO A 183 -1.48 -15.82 5.80
C PRO A 183 -1.49 -14.32 6.13
N ASP A 184 -1.62 -14.00 7.41
CA ASP A 184 -1.47 -12.63 7.88
C ASP A 184 -0.01 -12.20 7.71
N LEU A 185 0.19 -10.97 7.23
CA LEU A 185 1.48 -10.33 7.04
C LEU A 185 1.58 -9.13 7.97
N GLU A 186 2.65 -9.05 8.74
CA GLU A 186 2.98 -7.91 9.57
C GLU A 186 4.38 -7.40 9.20
N LEU A 187 4.46 -6.13 8.83
CA LEU A 187 5.70 -5.41 8.57
C LEU A 187 5.82 -4.26 9.54
N ASN A 188 6.99 -4.09 10.13
CA ASN A 188 7.27 -3.01 11.06
C ASN A 188 8.38 -2.11 10.51
N ASP A 189 8.33 -0.84 10.87
CA ASP A 189 9.37 0.16 10.60
C ASP A 189 9.70 0.33 9.10
N LEU A 190 8.67 0.50 8.27
CA LEU A 190 8.82 0.83 6.85
C LEU A 190 9.21 2.30 6.70
N GLY A 191 10.52 2.55 6.72
CA GLY A 191 11.12 3.88 6.74
C GLY A 191 11.14 4.49 8.15
N SER A 192 12.09 5.39 8.40
CA SER A 192 12.14 6.12 9.68
C SER A 192 11.29 7.40 9.63
N PRO A 193 10.77 7.90 10.76
CA PRO A 193 10.05 9.19 10.79
C PRO A 193 10.85 10.37 10.22
N GLU A 194 12.18 10.29 10.26
CA GLU A 194 13.08 11.35 9.78
C GLU A 194 13.30 11.29 8.26
N LYS A 195 13.51 10.08 7.71
CA LYS A 195 13.90 9.91 6.31
C LYS A 195 12.77 9.43 5.41
N GLY A 196 11.79 8.73 5.97
CA GLY A 196 10.70 8.07 5.25
C GLY A 196 11.17 7.21 4.08
N LEU A 197 10.20 6.80 3.28
CA LEU A 197 10.35 6.20 1.95
C LEU A 197 9.59 7.06 0.95
N THR A 198 10.06 7.10 -0.31
CA THR A 198 9.19 7.63 -1.37
C THR A 198 7.98 6.71 -1.56
N PRO A 199 6.85 7.21 -2.10
CA PRO A 199 5.70 6.35 -2.41
C PRO A 199 6.06 5.13 -3.26
N VAL A 200 6.99 5.29 -4.20
CA VAL A 200 7.46 4.19 -5.08
C VAL A 200 8.30 3.17 -4.31
N GLN A 201 9.22 3.62 -3.45
CA GLN A 201 10.02 2.73 -2.60
C GLN A 201 9.14 1.93 -1.64
N LEU A 202 8.16 2.58 -1.01
CA LEU A 202 7.21 1.94 -0.13
C LEU A 202 6.35 0.91 -0.87
N ALA A 203 5.83 1.27 -2.05
CA ALA A 203 5.05 0.36 -2.89
C ALA A 203 5.87 -0.89 -3.28
N GLY A 204 7.14 -0.72 -3.66
CA GLY A 204 8.05 -1.82 -3.96
C GLY A 204 8.29 -2.73 -2.75
N ALA A 205 8.61 -2.16 -1.60
CA ALA A 205 8.87 -2.90 -0.36
C ALA A 205 7.65 -3.74 0.07
N VAL A 206 6.46 -3.14 0.10
CA VAL A 206 5.22 -3.84 0.52
C VAL A 206 4.78 -4.87 -0.52
N SER A 207 4.80 -4.52 -1.81
CA SER A 207 4.35 -5.43 -2.88
C SER A 207 5.22 -6.68 -2.95
N LYS A 208 6.53 -6.55 -2.72
CA LYS A 208 7.48 -7.65 -2.70
C LYS A 208 7.11 -8.72 -1.67
N GLU A 209 6.79 -8.32 -0.44
CA GLU A 209 6.39 -9.23 0.64
C GLU A 209 5.04 -9.88 0.34
N ILE A 210 4.03 -9.09 -0.07
CA ILE A 210 2.69 -9.59 -0.42
C ILE A 210 2.75 -10.60 -1.57
N VAL A 211 3.56 -10.33 -2.61
CA VAL A 211 3.72 -11.25 -3.75
C VAL A 211 4.37 -12.57 -3.30
N GLY A 212 5.33 -12.52 -2.38
CA GLY A 212 5.92 -13.71 -1.77
C GLY A 212 4.86 -14.57 -1.07
N ASP A 213 4.01 -13.96 -0.25
CA ASP A 213 2.94 -14.66 0.47
C ASP A 213 1.85 -15.20 -0.45
N ILE A 214 1.45 -14.46 -1.49
CA ILE A 214 0.49 -14.94 -2.49
C ILE A 214 0.99 -16.22 -3.15
N ILE A 215 2.25 -16.21 -3.58
CA ILE A 215 2.89 -17.35 -4.23
C ILE A 215 3.02 -18.53 -3.25
N GLY A 216 3.44 -18.27 -2.01
CA GLY A 216 3.54 -19.29 -0.96
C GLY A 216 2.19 -19.93 -0.65
N ALA A 217 1.14 -19.13 -0.51
CA ALA A 217 -0.23 -19.58 -0.31
C ALA A 217 -0.72 -20.41 -1.49
N ALA A 218 -0.43 -20.01 -2.73
CA ALA A 218 -0.80 -20.74 -3.93
C ALA A 218 -0.16 -22.13 -4.00
N VAL A 219 1.15 -22.22 -3.73
CA VAL A 219 1.89 -23.50 -3.67
C VAL A 219 1.32 -24.41 -2.57
N LYS A 220 1.09 -23.87 -1.37
CA LYS A 220 0.49 -24.62 -0.26
C LYS A 220 -0.93 -25.10 -0.58
N GLY A 221 -1.71 -24.27 -1.27
CA GLY A 221 -3.03 -24.60 -1.78
C GLY A 221 -3.01 -25.82 -2.70
N LEU A 222 -2.21 -25.74 -3.77
CA LEU A 222 -2.10 -26.79 -4.78
C LEU A 222 -1.60 -28.12 -4.20
N THR A 223 -0.64 -28.08 -3.28
CA THR A 223 -0.13 -29.27 -2.59
C THR A 223 -1.16 -29.91 -1.66
N THR A 224 -1.92 -29.10 -0.91
CA THR A 224 -2.94 -29.59 0.04
C THR A 224 -4.15 -30.21 -0.68
N MET A 225 -4.47 -29.73 -1.89
CA MET A 225 -5.60 -30.21 -2.70
C MET A 225 -5.32 -31.52 -3.49
N GLY A 226 -4.21 -32.21 -3.21
CA GLY A 226 -3.91 -33.52 -3.81
C GLY A 226 -2.83 -33.50 -4.90
N GLY A 227 -2.12 -32.38 -5.07
CA GLY A 227 -0.98 -32.24 -5.98
C GLY A 227 0.32 -32.90 -5.47
N THR A 228 0.29 -34.18 -5.09
CA THR A 228 1.50 -34.99 -4.86
C THR A 228 1.91 -35.82 -6.08
N SER A 229 1.32 -35.61 -7.25
CA SER A 229 1.51 -36.49 -8.43
C SER A 229 2.18 -35.86 -9.66
N GLY A 230 2.63 -34.61 -9.63
CA GLY A 230 3.20 -33.94 -10.81
C GLY A 230 4.56 -33.28 -10.58
N ALA A 231 5.53 -33.58 -11.45
CA ALA A 231 6.85 -32.95 -11.49
C ALA A 231 6.80 -31.40 -11.58
N SER A 232 5.70 -30.84 -12.10
CA SER A 232 5.46 -29.40 -12.25
C SER A 232 5.24 -28.66 -10.92
N ALA A 233 4.71 -29.32 -9.89
CA ALA A 233 4.59 -28.72 -8.55
C ALA A 233 5.97 -28.58 -7.89
N LEU A 234 6.89 -29.52 -8.15
CA LEU A 234 8.27 -29.47 -7.69
C LEU A 234 9.09 -28.39 -8.41
N GLU A 235 8.81 -28.11 -9.69
CA GLU A 235 9.39 -26.99 -10.43
C GLU A 235 8.87 -25.64 -9.91
N GLY A 236 7.57 -25.52 -9.66
CA GLY A 236 7.00 -24.33 -9.01
C GLY A 236 7.64 -24.05 -7.63
N VAL A 237 7.84 -25.08 -6.80
CA VAL A 237 8.55 -24.95 -5.51
C VAL A 237 10.01 -24.54 -5.70
N LYS A 238 10.70 -25.04 -6.73
CA LYS A 238 12.09 -24.65 -7.04
C LYS A 238 12.20 -23.21 -7.54
N ASP A 239 11.27 -22.75 -8.36
CA ASP A 239 11.22 -21.36 -8.85
C ASP A 239 10.88 -20.39 -7.73
N VAL A 240 10.05 -20.81 -6.76
CA VAL A 240 9.76 -20.05 -5.54
C VAL A 240 10.97 -20.03 -4.61
N GLY A 241 11.64 -21.17 -4.39
CA GLY A 241 12.89 -21.22 -3.63
C GLY A 241 14.00 -20.39 -4.27
N GLY A 242 14.07 -20.36 -5.60
CA GLY A 242 14.99 -19.53 -6.38
C GLY A 242 14.64 -18.05 -6.30
N ALA A 243 13.37 -17.69 -6.41
CA ALA A 243 12.90 -16.31 -6.28
C ALA A 243 13.14 -15.77 -4.86
N ILE A 244 12.77 -16.51 -3.81
CA ILE A 244 13.05 -16.16 -2.41
C ILE A 244 14.56 -16.04 -2.18
N LYS A 245 15.36 -16.98 -2.69
CA LYS A 245 16.83 -16.91 -2.56
C LYS A 245 17.45 -15.74 -3.32
N GLY A 246 16.92 -15.37 -4.48
CA GLY A 246 17.33 -14.16 -5.22
C GLY A 246 16.91 -12.87 -4.50
N LEU A 247 15.81 -12.92 -3.77
CA LEU A 247 15.21 -11.80 -3.07
C LEU A 247 15.88 -11.48 -1.71
N PHE A 248 16.46 -12.49 -1.05
CA PHE A 248 17.13 -12.40 0.25
C PHE A 248 18.64 -12.70 0.20
N GLY A 249 19.17 -13.16 -0.93
CA GLY A 249 20.58 -13.60 -1.09
C GLY A 249 21.55 -12.52 -1.57
N GLY A 250 21.19 -11.25 -1.48
CA GLY A 250 22.06 -10.14 -1.87
C GLY A 250 23.06 -9.77 -0.78
N LYS A 251 24.33 -10.12 -1.02
CA LYS A 251 25.58 -9.56 -0.46
C LYS A 251 26.29 -10.40 0.61
N LYS A 252 27.22 -11.24 0.15
CA LYS A 252 28.49 -11.51 0.84
C LYS A 252 29.64 -11.38 -0.15
N ASP A 253 30.37 -10.27 0.04
CA ASP A 253 31.80 -10.06 -0.11
C ASP A 253 32.53 -10.64 -1.33
N LYS A 254 32.96 -9.73 -2.20
CA LYS A 254 34.20 -9.87 -2.97
C LYS A 254 34.87 -8.51 -3.09
N ASP A 255 35.48 -8.07 -1.98
CA ASP A 255 36.65 -7.21 -2.04
C ASP A 255 37.81 -8.01 -1.45
N GLU A 256 38.54 -8.69 -2.33
CA GLU A 256 39.87 -9.20 -2.05
C GLU A 256 40.80 -8.47 -3.03
N PRO A 257 41.75 -7.64 -2.56
CA PRO A 257 42.67 -6.97 -3.44
C PRO A 257 43.68 -8.00 -3.95
N LYS A 258 43.84 -8.08 -5.27
CA LYS A 258 45.01 -8.72 -5.87
C LYS A 258 46.11 -7.67 -5.97
N ASP A 259 47.30 -8.10 -5.54
CA ASP A 259 48.58 -7.41 -5.58
C ASP A 259 48.88 -6.67 -6.89
#